data_AF-C0ERN6-F1
#
_entry.id   AF-C0ERN6-F1
#
_cell.length_a   1.000
_cell.length_b   1.000
_cell.length_c   1.000
_cell.angle_alpha   90.00
_cell.angle_beta   90.00
_cell.angle_gamma   90.00
#
_symmetry.space_group_name_H-M   'P 1'
#
loop_
_entity.id
_entity.type
_entity.pdbx_description
1 polymer ?
#
loop_
_entity_poly.entity_id
_entity_poly.type
_entity_poly.pdbx_seq_one_letter_code
_entity_poly.pdbx_strand_id
1 'polypeptide(L)' 'MHKHTWRLIDTINGEKASALVYSIVETAKANGLNPFRYLEFLLTEMMEHEEDTDCCFIDDLLLWSDSIPDICKMKNKKEH' A
#
# COMPACT_ATOMS: atom_id res chain seq x y z
N MET A 1 10.92 -11.85 -3.09
CA MET A 1 9.73 -10.98 -2.97
C MET A 1 10.03 -9.51 -3.31
N HIS A 2 11.02 -8.82 -2.72
CA HIS A 2 11.20 -7.37 -2.98
C HIS A 2 11.65 -6.96 -4.39
N LYS A 3 12.35 -7.80 -5.17
CA LYS A 3 12.97 -7.37 -6.45
C LYS A 3 11.97 -7.08 -7.58
N HIS A 4 10.79 -7.71 -7.55
CA HIS A 4 9.78 -7.53 -8.60
C HIS A 4 8.92 -6.28 -8.35
N THR A 5 8.65 -5.97 -7.08
CA THR A 5 7.90 -4.78 -6.68
C THR A 5 8.54 -3.49 -7.19
N TRP A 6 9.86 -3.36 -7.03
CA TRP A 6 10.59 -2.19 -7.52
C TRP A 6 10.62 -2.10 -9.05
N ARG A 7 10.55 -3.22 -9.79
CA ARG A 7 10.50 -3.22 -11.26
C ARG A 7 9.15 -2.73 -11.80
N LEU A 8 8.07 -2.98 -11.08
CA LEU A 8 6.73 -2.52 -11.46
C LEU A 8 6.63 -0.98 -11.31
N ILE A 9 7.22 -0.45 -10.22
CA ILE A 9 7.38 0.99 -10.00
C ILE A 9 8.33 1.61 -11.04
N ASP A 10 9.41 0.93 -11.42
CA ASP A 10 10.38 1.37 -12.46
C ASP A 10 9.75 1.44 -13.86
N THR A 11 8.76 0.60 -14.15
CA THR A 11 8.01 0.62 -15.42
C THR A 11 7.07 1.82 -15.51
N ILE A 12 6.60 2.35 -14.37
CA ILE A 12 5.85 3.60 -14.30
C ILE A 12 6.86 4.75 -14.35
N ASN A 13 6.71 5.66 -15.31
CA ASN A 13 7.57 6.85 -15.47
C ASN A 13 7.91 7.45 -14.09
N GLY A 14 9.18 7.46 -13.68
CA GLY A 14 9.58 7.60 -12.26
C GLY A 14 8.99 8.79 -11.50
N GLU A 15 8.60 9.85 -12.20
CA GLU A 15 7.89 11.02 -11.66
C GLU A 15 6.45 10.69 -11.22
N LYS A 16 5.73 9.87 -12.00
CA LYS A 16 4.37 9.40 -11.65
C LYS A 16 4.42 8.39 -10.51
N ALA A 17 5.41 7.51 -10.52
CA ALA A 17 5.65 6.56 -9.43
C ALA A 17 5.91 7.27 -8.09
N SER A 18 6.75 8.31 -8.09
CA SER A 18 7.07 9.07 -6.88
C SER A 18 5.88 9.89 -6.37
N ALA A 19 5.10 10.51 -7.27
CA ALA A 19 3.86 11.20 -6.89
C ALA A 19 2.83 10.25 -6.27
N LEU A 20 2.69 9.04 -6.82
CA LEU A 20 1.79 8.00 -6.28
C LEU A 20 2.23 7.55 -4.89
N VAL A 21 3.52 7.23 -4.71
CA VAL A 21 4.08 6.84 -3.40
C VAL A 21 3.85 7.95 -2.37
N TYR A 22 4.06 9.22 -2.74
CA TYR A 22 3.82 10.35 -1.84
C TYR A 22 2.35 10.44 -1.43
N SER A 23 1.42 10.32 -2.38
CA SER A 23 -0.03 10.33 -2.12
C SER A 23 -0.43 9.19 -1.17
N ILE A 24 0.05 7.97 -1.39
CA ILE A 24 -0.21 6.81 -0.52
C ILE A 24 0.33 7.07 0.90
N VAL A 25 1.56 7.60 1.00
CA VAL A 25 2.20 7.90 2.29
C VAL A 25 1.42 8.96 3.07
N GLU A 26 0.99 10.03 2.41
CA GLU A 26 0.16 11.06 3.05
C GLU A 26 -1.19 10.51 3.49
N THR A 27 -1.83 9.71 2.64
CA THR A 27 -3.14 9.13 2.95
C THR A 27 -3.04 8.13 4.12
N ALA A 28 -1.98 7.31 4.19
CA ALA A 28 -1.73 6.41 5.31
C ALA A 28 -1.52 7.16 6.63
N LYS A 29 -0.77 8.27 6.61
CA LYS A 29 -0.58 9.13 7.79
C LYS A 29 -1.89 9.75 8.27
N ALA A 30 -2.71 10.26 7.35
CA ALA A 30 -4.00 10.86 7.66
C ALA A 30 -4.96 9.86 8.34
N ASN A 31 -4.79 8.56 8.09
CA ASN A 31 -5.60 7.48 8.66
C ASN A 31 -4.93 6.76 9.84
N GLY A 32 -3.80 7.28 10.36
CA GLY A 32 -3.13 6.67 11.53
C GLY A 32 -2.53 5.30 11.25
N LEU A 33 -2.17 5.01 9.99
CA LEU A 33 -1.49 3.78 9.60
C LEU A 33 0.01 4.01 9.45
N ASN A 34 0.78 2.92 9.54
CA ASN A 34 2.21 2.94 9.23
C ASN A 34 2.39 3.02 7.70
N PRO A 35 2.95 4.11 7.15
CA PRO A 35 3.00 4.32 5.71
C PRO A 35 3.84 3.28 4.98
N PHE A 36 4.92 2.80 5.61
CA PHE A 36 5.81 1.82 5.01
C PHE A 36 5.12 0.45 4.92
N ARG A 37 4.45 0.03 6.00
CA ARG A 37 3.71 -1.25 6.03
C ARG A 37 2.50 -1.23 5.10
N TYR A 38 1.79 -0.12 5.05
CA TYR A 38 0.65 0.04 4.15
C TYR A 38 1.08 0.01 2.68
N LEU A 39 2.20 0.67 2.34
CA LEU A 39 2.76 0.61 0.98
C LEU A 39 3.22 -0.81 0.61
N GLU A 40 3.87 -1.53 1.54
CA GLU A 40 4.29 -2.93 1.34
C GLU A 40 3.08 -3.86 1.11
N PHE A 41 2.00 -3.68 1.86
CA PHE A 41 0.75 -4.42 1.69
C PHE A 41 0.10 -4.13 0.34
N LEU A 42 -0.11 -2.85 0.00
CA LEU A 42 -0.69 -2.43 -1.28
C LEU A 42 0.05 -3.04 -2.47
N LEU A 43 1.37 -2.94 -2.46
CA LEU A 43 2.22 -3.45 -3.54
C LEU A 43 2.24 -4.97 -3.63
N THR A 44 1.96 -5.66 -2.52
CA THR A 44 1.88 -7.13 -2.47
C THR A 44 0.57 -7.60 -3.08
N GLU A 45 -0.57 -7.06 -2.62
CA GLU A 45 -1.89 -7.39 -3.16
C GLU A 45 -2.00 -7.02 -4.66
N MET A 46 -1.49 -5.85 -5.05
CA MET A 46 -1.45 -5.46 -6.47
C MET A 46 -0.61 -6.40 -7.35
N MET A 47 0.39 -7.07 -6.77
CA MET A 47 1.19 -8.07 -7.49
C MET A 47 0.47 -9.42 -7.54
N GLU A 48 -0.19 -9.84 -6.46
CA GLU A 48 -1.01 -11.05 -6.46
C GLU A 48 -2.14 -10.99 -7.48
N HIS A 49 -2.68 -9.79 -7.71
CA HIS A 49 -3.72 -9.52 -8.69
C HIS A 49 -3.18 -8.93 -10.01
N GLU A 50 -1.88 -9.04 -10.32
CA GLU A 50 -1.31 -8.45 -11.55
C GLU A 50 -1.87 -9.07 -12.84
N GLU A 51 -2.28 -10.34 -12.78
CA GLU A 51 -2.87 -11.09 -13.90
C GLU A 51 -4.41 -11.03 -13.89
N ASP A 52 -5.01 -10.50 -12.81
CA ASP A 52 -6.46 -10.36 -12.70
C ASP A 52 -6.95 -9.16 -13.52
N THR A 53 -7.98 -9.39 -14.32
CA THR A 53 -8.64 -8.33 -15.10
C THR A 53 -9.62 -7.52 -14.24
N ASP A 54 -9.98 -8.06 -13.07
CA ASP A 54 -10.97 -7.49 -12.18
C ASP A 54 -10.30 -6.60 -11.12
N CYS A 55 -10.76 -5.35 -11.00
CA CYS A 55 -10.21 -4.38 -10.05
C CYS A 55 -10.99 -4.32 -8.74
N CYS A 56 -11.97 -5.20 -8.49
CA CYS A 56 -12.77 -5.15 -7.26
C CYS A 56 -11.93 -5.29 -5.99
N PHE A 57 -10.77 -5.98 -6.05
CA PHE A 57 -9.83 -6.09 -4.94
C PHE A 57 -9.27 -4.73 -4.46
N ILE A 58 -9.26 -3.71 -5.34
CA ILE A 58 -8.80 -2.36 -5.00
C ILE A 58 -9.69 -1.73 -3.93
N ASP A 59 -10.99 -2.04 -3.90
CA ASP A 59 -11.92 -1.50 -2.90
C ASP A 59 -11.57 -2.03 -1.49
N ASP A 60 -11.18 -3.30 -1.41
CA ASP A 60 -10.70 -3.95 -0.18
C ASP A 60 -9.32 -3.46 0.29
N LEU A 61 -8.56 -2.87 -0.62
CA LEU A 61 -7.26 -2.26 -0.35
C LEU A 61 -7.37 -0.83 0.20
N LEU A 62 -8.55 -0.21 0.15
CA LEU A 62 -8.72 1.16 0.62
C LEU A 62 -8.70 1.24 2.15
N LEU A 63 -8.24 2.39 2.66
CA LEU A 63 -8.01 2.71 4.09
C LEU A 63 -9.20 2.54 5.03
N TRP A 64 -10.39 2.34 4.46
CA TRP A 64 -11.70 2.29 5.10
C TRP A 64 -12.32 0.90 4.96
N SER A 65 -11.64 -0.03 4.28
CA SER A 65 -11.99 -1.44 4.31
C SER A 65 -11.55 -2.06 5.64
N ASP A 66 -12.44 -2.85 6.23
CA ASP A 66 -12.16 -3.66 7.43
C ASP A 66 -11.07 -4.72 7.18
N SER A 67 -10.67 -4.94 5.92
CA SER A 67 -9.67 -5.92 5.50
C SER A 67 -8.21 -5.50 5.75
N ILE A 68 -7.95 -4.29 6.27
CA ILE A 68 -6.57 -3.84 6.52
C ILE A 68 -5.91 -4.62 7.66
N PRO A 69 -4.78 -5.30 7.40
CA PRO A 69 -4.15 -6.16 8.39
C PRO A 69 -3.54 -5.33 9.53
N ASP A 70 -3.53 -5.89 10.75
CA ASP A 70 -3.03 -5.22 11.96
C ASP A 70 -1.55 -4.80 11.87
N ILE A 71 -0.78 -5.39 10.93
CA ILE A 71 0.60 -4.98 10.65
C ILE A 71 0.70 -3.56 10.09
N CYS A 72 -0.35 -3.08 9.42
CA CYS A 72 -0.45 -1.74 8.84
C CYS A 72 -0.92 -0.72 9.89
N LYS A 73 -1.60 -1.16 10.94
CA LYS A 73 -2.04 -0.28 12.02
C LYS A 73 -0.82 0.22 12.78
N MET A 74 -0.76 1.53 12.99
CA MET A 74 0.30 2.12 13.78
C MET A 74 0.16 1.59 15.21
N LYS A 75 1.15 0.80 15.66
CA LYS A 75 1.21 0.36 17.06
C LYS A 75 1.39 1.61 17.91
N ASN A 76 0.29 2.20 18.37
CA ASN A 76 0.34 3.14 19.46
C ASN A 76 0.88 2.35 20.64
N LYS A 77 2.18 2.55 20.91
CA LYS A 77 2.81 2.11 22.14
C LYS A 77 2.07 2.84 23.25
N LYS A 78 1.00 2.23 23.77
CA LYS A 78 0.50 2.56 25.11
C LYS A 78 1.61 2.08 26.03
N GLU A 79 2.58 2.95 26.26
CA GLU A 79 3.47 2.80 27.40
C GLU A 79 2.59 2.85 28.65
N HIS A 80 2.75 1.82 29.48
CA HIS A 80 2.12 1.70 30.78
C HIS A 80 3.24 1.69 31.82
#